data_AF-A0A1M3BIR3-F1
#
_entry.id   AF-A0A1M3BIR3-F1
#
_cell.length_a   1.000
_cell.length_b   1.000
_cell.length_c   1.000
_cell.angle_alpha   90.00
_cell.angle_beta   90.00
_cell.angle_gamma   90.00
#
_symmetry.space_group_name_H-M   'P 1'
#
loop_
_entity.id
_entity.type
_entity.pdbx_description
1 polymer ?
#
loop_
_entity_poly.entity_id
_entity_poly.type
_entity_poly.pdbx_seq_one_letter_code
_entity_poly.pdbx_strand_id
1 'polypeptide(L)'
;MKFVVIYRPQEPAPRDQQPQLLSEMGAWMEKFGDRVTGVEFFVDGGGLGFVETDDAEDLTRLVAENPFSPYSEIEIKPVVAPERAMAILAESLG
;
A
#
# COMPACT_ATOMS: atom_id res chain seq x y z
N MET A 1 3.69 -11.40 -7.46
CA MET A 1 2.32 -11.41 -6.90
C MET A 1 1.83 -9.97 -6.80
N LYS A 2 0.51 -9.73 -6.78
CA LYS A 2 -0.05 -8.39 -6.66
C LYS A 2 -0.77 -8.21 -5.33
N PHE A 3 -0.55 -7.08 -4.69
CA PHE A 3 -1.16 -6.72 -3.42
C PHE A 3 -1.80 -5.34 -3.53
N VAL A 4 -2.90 -5.15 -2.81
CA VAL A 4 -3.35 -3.80 -2.43
C VAL A 4 -2.88 -3.55 -1.00
N VAL A 5 -2.26 -2.39 -0.79
CA VAL A 5 -1.88 -1.87 0.52
C VAL A 5 -2.72 -0.63 0.76
N ILE A 6 -3.47 -0.61 1.86
CA ILE A 6 -4.38 0.47 2.22
C ILE A 6 -3.89 1.10 3.51
N TYR A 7 -3.70 2.41 3.49
CA TYR A 7 -3.36 3.22 4.65
C TYR A 7 -4.57 4.03 5.08
N ARG A 8 -5.06 3.79 6.29
CA ARG A 8 -6.13 4.56 6.93
C ARG A 8 -5.56 5.33 8.12
N PRO A 9 -5.37 6.65 8.02
CA PRO A 9 -4.87 7.45 9.12
C PRO A 9 -5.80 7.29 10.34
N GLN A 10 -5.24 6.91 11.47
CA GLN A 10 -5.98 6.84 12.74
C GLN A 10 -5.87 8.16 13.49
N GLU A 11 -4.68 8.77 13.44
CA GLU A 11 -4.39 10.06 14.03
C GLU A 11 -3.59 10.90 13.05
N PRO A 12 -3.85 12.22 12.95
CA PRO A 12 -3.04 13.09 12.13
C PRO A 12 -1.62 13.19 12.71
N ALA A 13 -0.61 13.07 11.85
CA ALA A 13 0.77 13.32 12.26
C ALA A 13 0.92 14.75 12.83
N PRO A 14 1.78 14.95 13.85
CA PRO A 14 2.05 16.26 14.43
C PRO A 14 2.39 17.30 13.36
N ARG A 15 1.80 18.50 13.43
CA ARG A 15 1.90 19.53 12.37
C ARG A 15 3.33 19.95 12.07
N ASP A 16 4.17 19.98 13.09
CA ASP A 16 5.60 20.28 12.99
C ASP A 16 6.41 19.18 12.27
N GLN A 17 5.89 17.95 12.24
CA GLN A 17 6.52 16.81 11.58
C GLN A 17 6.04 16.59 10.14
N GLN A 18 4.90 17.16 9.75
CA GLN A 18 4.33 16.97 8.41
C GLN A 18 5.29 17.33 7.26
N PRO A 19 6.05 18.43 7.30
CA PRO A 19 7.02 18.74 6.24
C PRO A 19 8.10 17.65 6.09
N GLN A 20 8.57 17.11 7.21
CA GLN A 20 9.58 16.05 7.22
C GLN A 20 9.02 14.74 6.65
N LEU A 21 7.81 14.35 7.05
CA LEU A 21 7.14 13.14 6.55
C LEU A 21 6.90 13.18 5.04
N LEU A 22 6.54 14.36 4.51
CA LEU A 22 6.38 14.55 3.06
C LEU A 22 7.73 14.44 2.32
N SER A 23 8.81 14.95 2.91
CA SER A 23 10.17 14.77 2.35
C SER A 23 10.59 13.29 2.36
N GLU A 24 10.33 12.58 3.45
CA GLU A 24 10.63 11.15 3.57
C GLU A 24 9.80 10.30 2.60
N MET A 25 8.57 10.72 2.30
CA MET A 25 7.75 10.06 1.29
C MET A 25 8.39 10.16 -0.10
N GLY A 26 9.04 11.28 -0.44
CA GLY A 26 9.80 11.42 -1.68
C GLY A 26 10.92 10.37 -1.77
N ALA A 27 11.74 10.25 -0.72
CA ALA A 27 12.83 9.26 -0.66
C ALA A 27 12.30 7.81 -0.68
N TRP A 28 11.15 7.57 -0.02
CA TRP A 28 10.49 6.27 -0.06
C TRP A 28 10.01 5.91 -1.47
N MET A 29 9.41 6.86 -2.20
CA MET A 29 8.98 6.68 -3.58
C MET A 29 10.16 6.44 -4.53
N GLU A 30 11.30 7.10 -4.34
CA GLU A 30 12.51 6.82 -5.12
C GLU A 30 13.02 5.38 -4.90
N LYS A 31 12.87 4.86 -3.68
CA LYS A 31 13.37 3.54 -3.30
C LYS A 31 12.44 2.39 -3.71
N PHE A 32 11.13 2.58 -3.57
CA PHE A 32 10.13 1.51 -3.73
C PHE A 32 9.11 1.76 -4.85
N GLY A 33 9.13 2.93 -5.48
CA GLY A 33 8.11 3.34 -6.45
C GLY A 33 8.05 2.46 -7.70
N ASP A 34 9.13 1.75 -8.03
CA ASP A 34 9.19 0.77 -9.12
C ASP A 34 8.23 -0.43 -8.90
N ARG A 35 7.94 -0.75 -7.64
CA ARG A 35 6.99 -1.82 -7.25
C ARG A 35 5.56 -1.31 -7.16
N VAL A 36 5.36 0.00 -7.11
CA VAL A 36 4.04 0.62 -6.94
C VAL A 36 3.43 0.91 -8.30
N THR A 37 2.48 0.07 -8.70
CA THR A 37 1.86 0.11 -10.04
C THR A 37 0.67 1.08 -10.15
N GLY A 38 0.24 1.67 -9.04
CA GLY A 38 -0.82 2.67 -8.99
C GLY A 38 -1.07 3.14 -7.56
N VAL A 39 -1.45 4.40 -7.40
CA VAL A 39 -1.73 5.05 -6.11
C VAL A 39 -2.97 5.92 -6.24
N GLU A 40 -3.87 5.82 -5.28
CA GLU A 40 -5.04 6.69 -5.15
C GLU A 40 -5.16 7.17 -3.71
N PHE A 41 -5.55 8.42 -3.52
CA PHE A 41 -5.75 9.02 -2.20
C PHE A 41 -7.24 9.06 -1.85
N PHE A 42 -7.56 8.79 -0.58
CA PHE A 42 -8.92 9.01 -0.09
C PHE A 42 -9.17 10.49 0.17
N VAL A 43 -10.42 10.92 0.02
CA VAL A 43 -10.82 12.35 0.16
C VAL A 43 -10.57 12.87 1.57
N ASP A 44 -10.66 12.01 2.57
CA ASP A 44 -10.48 12.28 4.00
C ASP A 44 -9.05 11.98 4.50
N GLY A 45 -8.15 11.57 3.61
CA GLY A 45 -6.75 11.28 3.93
C GLY A 45 -6.42 9.78 3.93
N GLY A 46 -5.13 9.48 3.76
CA GLY A 46 -4.68 8.13 3.46
C GLY A 46 -4.86 7.77 2.00
N GLY A 47 -4.87 6.48 1.69
CA GLY A 47 -5.00 6.02 0.33
C GLY A 47 -4.73 4.54 0.17
N LEU A 48 -4.65 4.12 -1.09
CA LEU A 48 -4.28 2.78 -1.48
C LEU A 48 -3.18 2.80 -2.53
N GLY A 49 -2.34 1.76 -2.49
CA GLY A 49 -1.33 1.49 -3.50
C GLY A 49 -1.39 0.04 -3.95
N PHE A 50 -1.17 -0.19 -5.24
CA PHE A 50 -0.99 -1.53 -5.78
C PHE A 50 0.49 -1.87 -5.84
N VAL A 51 0.90 -2.90 -5.11
CA VAL A 51 2.30 -3.35 -5.04
C VAL A 51 2.45 -4.66 -5.81
N GLU A 52 3.44 -4.73 -6.70
CA GLU A 52 3.84 -5.96 -7.37
C GLU A 52 5.21 -6.41 -6.88
N THR A 53 5.26 -7.59 -6.26
CA THR A 53 6.49 -8.24 -5.81
C THR A 53 6.27 -9.74 -5.64
N ASP A 54 7.32 -10.53 -5.86
CA ASP A 54 7.34 -11.97 -5.57
C ASP A 54 8.02 -12.28 -4.22
N ASP A 55 8.49 -11.24 -3.53
CA ASP A 55 9.20 -11.35 -2.26
C ASP A 55 8.37 -10.75 -1.10
N ALA A 56 8.00 -11.59 -0.14
CA ALA A 56 7.25 -11.17 1.03
C ALA A 56 8.07 -10.28 1.99
N GLU A 57 9.39 -10.43 2.02
CA GLU A 57 10.27 -9.58 2.83
C GLU A 57 10.33 -8.17 2.24
N ASP A 58 10.35 -8.07 0.92
CA ASP A 58 10.32 -6.81 0.19
C ASP A 58 9.01 -6.03 0.45
N LEU A 59 7.86 -6.71 0.40
CA LEU A 59 6.56 -6.11 0.79
C LEU A 59 6.56 -5.63 2.25
N THR A 60 7.11 -6.45 3.16
CA THR A 60 7.18 -6.10 4.58
C THR A 60 8.04 -4.86 4.80
N ARG A 61 9.18 -4.76 4.11
CA ARG A 61 10.07 -3.59 4.16
C ARG A 61 9.42 -2.35 3.55
N LEU A 62 8.76 -2.48 2.40
CA LEU A 62 8.03 -1.40 1.75
C LEU A 62 7.03 -0.76 2.72
N VAL A 63 6.27 -1.58 3.45
CA VAL A 63 5.29 -1.11 4.44
C VAL A 63 5.99 -0.56 5.68
N ALA A 64 6.96 -1.27 6.26
CA ALA A 64 7.65 -0.85 7.48
C ALA A 64 8.40 0.48 7.32
N GLU A 65 8.94 0.74 6.13
CA GLU A 65 9.71 1.96 5.83
C GLU A 65 8.85 3.13 5.34
N ASN A 66 7.54 2.94 5.12
CA ASN A 66 6.67 4.05 4.71
C ASN A 66 6.52 5.06 5.86
N PRO A 67 6.76 6.37 5.64
CA PRO A 67 6.80 7.35 6.72
C PRO A 67 5.44 7.57 7.41
N PHE A 68 4.33 7.21 6.76
CA PHE A 68 2.99 7.32 7.36
C PHE A 68 2.52 6.05 8.06
N SER A 69 3.29 4.95 8.01
CA SER A 69 2.98 3.71 8.71
C SER A 69 2.71 3.87 10.21
N PRO A 70 3.51 4.67 10.97
CA PRO A 70 3.27 4.86 12.40
C PRO A 70 1.92 5.54 12.74
N TYR A 71 1.31 6.23 11.77
CA TYR A 71 0.08 7.02 11.96
C TYR A 71 -1.16 6.36 11.34
N SER A 72 -0.99 5.19 10.73
CA SER A 72 -2.03 4.55 9.92
C SER A 72 -2.34 3.15 10.42
N GLU A 73 -3.62 2.79 10.35
CA GLU A 73 -4.00 1.38 10.25
C GLU A 73 -3.70 0.91 8.83
N ILE A 74 -2.95 -0.19 8.71
CA ILE A 74 -2.47 -0.71 7.44
C ILE A 74 -3.16 -2.04 7.16
N GLU A 75 -3.83 -2.12 6.02
CA GLU A 75 -4.41 -3.37 5.51
C GLU A 75 -3.68 -3.80 4.25
N ILE A 76 -3.23 -5.06 4.22
CA ILE A 76 -2.56 -5.66 3.07
C ILE A 76 -3.39 -6.85 2.60
N LYS A 77 -3.76 -6.87 1.31
CA LYS A 77 -4.51 -7.99 0.72
C LYS A 77 -3.89 -8.43 -0.60
N PRO A 78 -3.66 -9.73 -0.83
CA PRO A 78 -3.34 -10.21 -2.16
C PRO A 78 -4.55 -9.99 -3.07
N VAL A 79 -4.29 -9.55 -4.30
CA VAL A 79 -5.31 -9.32 -5.32
C VAL A 79 -4.94 -10.05 -6.59
N VAL A 80 -5.95 -10.43 -7.37
CA VAL A 80 -5.81 -11.08 -8.66
C VAL A 80 -6.63 -10.34 -9.70
N ALA A 81 -6.29 -10.53 -10.97
CA ALA A 81 -7.10 -10.01 -12.07
C ALA A 81 -8.54 -10.54 -12.00
N PRO A 82 -9.56 -9.75 -12.38
CA PRO A 82 -10.96 -10.16 -12.32
C PRO A 82 -11.24 -11.50 -13.02
N GLU A 83 -10.62 -11.74 -14.18
CA GLU A 83 -10.78 -12.99 -14.95
C GLU A 83 -10.31 -14.21 -14.15
N ARG A 84 -9.19 -14.05 -13.42
CA ARG A 84 -8.67 -15.12 -12.56
C ARG A 84 -9.55 -15.33 -11.33
N ALA A 85 -10.07 -14.26 -10.72
CA ALA A 85 -11.00 -14.37 -9.61
C ALA A 85 -12.27 -15.14 -10.01
N MET A 86 -12.84 -14.81 -11.18
CA MET A 86 -14.04 -15.48 -11.70
C MET A 86 -13.79 -16.97 -11.98
N ALA A 87 -12.61 -17.33 -12.51
CA ALA A 87 -12.25 -18.74 -12.70
C ALA A 87 -12.18 -19.51 -11.37
N ILE A 88 -11.55 -18.94 -10.33
CA ILE A 88 -11.45 -19.55 -9.00
C ILE A 88 -12.85 -19.75 -8.38
N LEU A 89 -13.73 -18.75 -8.53
CA LEU A 89 -15.11 -18.84 -8.02
C LEU A 89 -15.95 -19.88 -8.78
N ALA A 90 -15.75 -20.02 -10.10
CA ALA A 90 -16.44 -21.05 -10.87
C ALA A 90 -15.99 -22.46 -10.46
N GLU A 91 -14.70 -22.65 -10.19
CA GLU A 91 -14.14 -23.92 -9.70
C GLU A 91 -14.68 -24.31 -8.31
N SER A 92 -14.96 -23.34 -7.42
CA SER A 92 -15.43 -23.63 -6.05
C SER A 92 -16.92 -23.95 -5.94
N LEU A 93 -17.69 -23.70 -7.01
CA LEU A 93 -19.13 -23.96 -7.08
C LEU A 93 -19.48 -25.30 -7.75
N GLY A 94 -18.50 -26.00 -8.31
CA GLY A 94 -18.63 -27.33 -8.96
C GLY A 94 -18.21 -28.47 -8.06
#